data_AF-A0A1A7XL61-F1
#
_entry.id   AF-A0A1A7XL61-F1
#
_cell.length_a   1.000
_cell.length_b   1.000
_cell.length_c   1.000
_cell.angle_alpha   90.00
_cell.angle_beta   90.00
_cell.angle_gamma   90.00
#
_symmetry.space_group_name_H-M   'P 1'
#
loop_
_entity.id
_entity.type
_entity.pdbx_description
1 polymer ?
#
loop_
_entity_poly.entity_id
_entity_poly.type
_entity_poly.pdbx_seq_one_letter_code
_entity_poly.pdbx_strand_id
1 'polypeptide(L)'
;ARGLDLSRVRACVVVAEERPRMALTHSFSKLFKDLGLHPRSVSTAFGCRVNLAICLQGTSGPDPTTVYVDMRALRHDRVRLVERGSPHSLPLMESGKILPGVRIIIANPETKGPLGDSHLGEIWVHSAHNGSGYYSGYGEEVLQSDHFNSRLSFGDTQTVWARTGYLGFLRRTELTDANGERHDALFVVGALEEAMELRGMRYHPIDIETSVIRAHKSIM
;
A
#
# COMPACT_ATOMS: atom_id res chain seq x y z
N ALA A 1 10.17 30.15 -15.81
CA ALA A 1 9.35 30.26 -14.60
C ALA A 1 9.70 31.56 -13.88
N ARG A 2 8.72 32.44 -13.62
CA ARG A 2 8.96 33.70 -12.89
C ARG A 2 8.75 33.45 -11.39
N GLY A 3 9.82 33.46 -10.60
CA GLY A 3 9.75 33.60 -9.13
C GLY A 3 9.28 32.41 -8.30
N LEU A 4 9.12 31.20 -8.87
CA LEU A 4 8.77 30.00 -8.09
C LEU A 4 10.04 29.25 -7.67
N ASP A 5 10.20 29.00 -6.37
CA ASP A 5 11.31 28.26 -5.77
C ASP A 5 10.75 27.19 -4.81
N LEU A 6 11.05 25.92 -5.10
CA LEU A 6 10.62 24.74 -4.35
C LEU A 6 11.74 24.16 -3.47
N SER A 7 12.91 24.82 -3.39
CA SER A 7 14.05 24.37 -2.57
C SER A 7 13.74 24.23 -1.08
N ARG A 8 12.70 24.93 -0.60
CA ARG A 8 12.24 24.89 0.80
C ARG A 8 11.22 23.79 1.08
N VAL A 9 10.74 23.07 0.06
CA VAL A 9 9.80 21.95 0.25
C VAL A 9 10.56 20.80 0.90
N ARG A 10 10.26 20.52 2.16
CA ARG A 10 10.89 19.44 2.94
C ARG A 10 10.17 18.11 2.82
N ALA A 11 8.85 18.15 2.64
CA ALA A 11 8.01 16.97 2.48
C ALA A 11 6.76 17.33 1.65
N CYS A 12 6.48 16.51 0.67
CA CYS A 12 5.34 16.51 -0.24
C CYS A 12 4.88 15.06 -0.27
N VAL A 13 3.97 14.74 0.64
CA VAL A 13 3.48 13.37 0.85
C VAL A 13 2.22 13.17 0.02
N VAL A 14 2.29 12.26 -0.93
CA VAL A 14 1.15 11.83 -1.73
C VAL A 14 0.50 10.65 -0.99
N VAL A 15 -0.62 10.92 -0.32
CA VAL A 15 -1.44 9.86 0.26
C VAL A 15 -2.23 9.21 -0.87
N ALA A 16 -2.04 7.91 -1.05
CA ALA A 16 -2.65 7.17 -2.13
C ALA A 16 -3.46 5.99 -1.58
N GLU A 17 -4.67 5.86 -2.07
CA GLU A 17 -5.55 4.69 -1.93
C GLU A 17 -5.21 3.64 -3.01
N GLU A 18 -3.92 3.46 -3.31
CA GLU A 18 -3.46 2.55 -4.36
C GLU A 18 -2.00 2.12 -4.14
N ARG A 19 -1.55 1.15 -4.94
CA ARG A 19 -0.14 0.76 -5.00
C ARG A 19 0.72 1.98 -5.42
N PRO A 20 1.86 2.25 -4.75
CA PRO A 20 2.74 3.37 -5.12
C PRO A 20 3.17 3.36 -6.60
N ARG A 21 2.90 4.47 -7.30
CA ARG A 21 3.20 4.63 -8.74
C ARG A 21 4.60 5.22 -8.95
N MET A 22 5.63 4.38 -8.87
CA MET A 22 7.05 4.80 -8.95
C MET A 22 7.37 5.74 -10.12
N ALA A 23 6.86 5.42 -11.32
CA ALA A 23 7.12 6.20 -12.52
C ALA A 23 6.51 7.63 -12.45
N LEU A 24 5.36 7.77 -11.80
CA LEU A 24 4.70 9.05 -11.60
C LEU A 24 5.51 9.93 -10.64
N THR A 25 5.91 9.39 -9.48
CA THR A 25 6.73 10.10 -8.50
C THR A 25 8.05 10.56 -9.13
N HIS A 26 8.72 9.67 -9.88
CA HIS A 26 9.95 10.02 -10.59
C HIS A 26 9.75 11.13 -11.63
N SER A 27 8.69 11.03 -12.43
CA SER A 27 8.38 12.03 -13.47
C SER A 27 8.04 13.39 -12.85
N PHE A 28 7.31 13.41 -11.74
CA PHE A 28 6.99 14.62 -10.99
C PHE A 28 8.26 15.29 -10.45
N SER A 29 9.14 14.55 -9.76
CA SER A 29 10.41 15.10 -9.26
C SER A 29 11.30 15.62 -10.40
N LYS A 30 11.31 14.94 -11.55
CA LYS A 30 12.06 15.38 -12.73
C LYS A 30 11.51 16.68 -13.32
N LEU A 31 10.19 16.82 -13.41
CA LEU A 31 9.51 18.01 -13.94
C LEU A 31 9.83 19.27 -13.13
N PHE A 32 9.90 19.14 -11.80
CA PHE A 32 10.12 20.27 -10.89
C PHE A 32 11.57 20.45 -10.43
N LYS A 33 12.51 19.66 -10.98
CA LYS A 33 13.93 19.70 -10.62
C LYS A 33 14.53 21.10 -10.78
N ASP A 34 14.23 21.77 -11.88
CA ASP A 34 14.81 23.09 -12.19
C ASP A 34 14.21 24.23 -11.35
N LEU A 35 13.14 23.93 -10.59
CA LEU A 35 12.57 24.83 -9.57
C LEU A 35 13.13 24.53 -8.17
N GLY A 36 14.09 23.62 -8.03
CA GLY A 36 14.73 23.28 -6.76
C GLY A 36 14.00 22.20 -5.94
N LEU A 37 12.96 21.54 -6.48
CA LEU A 37 12.30 20.46 -5.74
C LEU A 37 13.23 19.25 -5.61
N HIS A 38 13.63 18.94 -4.37
CA HIS A 38 14.47 17.78 -4.10
C HIS A 38 13.65 16.47 -4.23
N PRO A 39 14.14 15.44 -4.95
CA PRO A 39 13.38 14.19 -5.13
C PRO A 39 12.95 13.51 -3.82
N ARG A 40 13.83 13.53 -2.80
CA ARG A 40 13.51 13.00 -1.46
C ARG A 40 12.43 13.78 -0.71
N SER A 41 12.08 14.98 -1.16
CA SER A 41 10.96 15.72 -0.62
C SER A 41 9.62 15.15 -1.09
N VAL A 42 9.58 14.33 -2.14
CA VAL A 42 8.36 13.69 -2.62
C VAL A 42 8.32 12.26 -2.13
N SER A 43 7.27 11.88 -1.42
CA SER A 43 7.08 10.52 -0.94
C SER A 43 5.63 10.09 -1.05
N THR A 44 5.40 8.77 -1.01
CA THR A 44 4.06 8.20 -0.96
C THR A 44 3.76 7.72 0.44
N ALA A 45 2.48 7.73 0.79
CA ALA A 45 1.95 7.13 2.01
C ALA A 45 0.69 6.36 1.66
N PHE A 46 0.43 5.28 2.40
CA PHE A 46 -0.86 4.60 2.32
C PHE A 46 -1.79 5.06 3.44
N GLY A 47 -2.99 5.45 3.02
CA GLY A 47 -4.14 5.75 3.84
C GLY A 47 -5.39 5.31 3.10
N CYS A 48 -6.47 5.14 3.83
CA CYS A 48 -7.78 4.77 3.27
C CYS A 48 -8.91 5.32 4.14
N ARG A 49 -10.15 5.13 3.69
CA ARG A 49 -11.35 5.60 4.39
C ARG A 49 -11.42 5.23 5.87
N VAL A 50 -10.93 4.05 6.27
CA VAL A 50 -10.98 3.61 7.67
C VAL A 50 -9.83 4.14 8.52
N ASN A 51 -8.70 4.52 7.90
CA ASN A 51 -7.53 5.10 8.56
C ASN A 51 -6.67 5.86 7.53
N LEU A 52 -6.58 7.18 7.69
CA LEU A 52 -5.87 8.08 6.77
C LEU A 52 -4.33 8.00 6.87
N ALA A 53 -3.80 7.41 7.94
CA ALA A 53 -2.38 7.44 8.27
C ALA A 53 -1.93 6.08 8.82
N ILE A 54 -1.71 5.12 7.92
CA ILE A 54 -1.26 3.76 8.27
C ILE A 54 0.27 3.68 8.25
N CYS A 55 0.88 4.20 7.20
CA CYS A 55 2.32 4.20 7.02
C CYS A 55 2.80 5.45 6.29
N LEU A 56 4.05 5.83 6.51
CA LEU A 56 4.67 6.98 5.89
C LEU A 56 6.10 6.64 5.48
N GLN A 57 6.46 7.01 4.26
CA GLN A 57 7.85 7.05 3.86
C GLN A 57 8.44 8.43 4.22
N GLY A 58 9.26 8.44 5.27
CA GLY A 58 9.88 9.66 5.80
C GLY A 58 10.99 10.19 4.88
N THR A 59 11.19 11.50 4.87
CA THR A 59 12.21 12.15 4.01
C THR A 59 13.64 12.01 4.55
N SER A 60 13.78 11.63 5.83
CA SER A 60 15.04 11.40 6.53
C SER A 60 15.50 9.93 6.54
N GLY A 61 14.66 9.00 6.07
CA GLY A 61 14.94 7.55 6.07
C GLY A 61 15.80 7.09 4.88
N PRO A 62 16.10 5.79 4.77
CA PRO A 62 16.66 5.25 3.53
C PRO A 62 15.70 5.45 2.35
N ASP A 63 16.21 5.32 1.13
CA ASP A 63 15.35 5.28 -0.05
C ASP A 63 14.38 4.09 0.05
N PRO A 64 13.16 4.21 -0.52
CA PRO A 64 12.14 3.20 -0.34
C PRO A 64 12.55 1.86 -0.95
N THR A 65 12.32 0.79 -0.20
CA THR A 65 12.60 -0.57 -0.68
C THR A 65 11.65 -0.92 -1.83
N THR A 66 12.22 -1.40 -2.95
CA THR A 66 11.45 -2.06 -4.00
C THR A 66 11.73 -3.55 -3.96
N VAL A 67 10.68 -4.34 -3.79
CA VAL A 67 10.74 -5.81 -3.88
C VAL A 67 10.20 -6.26 -5.23
N TYR A 68 10.65 -7.44 -5.67
CA TYR A 68 10.15 -8.05 -6.90
C TYR A 68 9.38 -9.31 -6.51
N VAL A 69 8.12 -9.38 -6.90
CA VAL A 69 7.25 -10.54 -6.62
C VAL A 69 6.92 -11.28 -7.90
N ASP A 70 6.71 -12.58 -7.80
CA ASP A 70 6.19 -13.38 -8.90
C ASP A 70 4.71 -13.06 -9.14
N MET A 71 4.39 -12.51 -10.32
CA MET A 71 3.03 -12.12 -10.66
C MET A 71 2.06 -13.31 -10.72
N ARG A 72 2.51 -14.53 -11.03
CA ARG A 72 1.64 -15.72 -11.05
C ARG A 72 1.32 -16.18 -9.64
N ALA A 73 2.29 -16.17 -8.74
CA ALA A 73 2.05 -16.45 -7.33
C ALA A 73 1.08 -15.42 -6.72
N LEU A 74 1.26 -14.14 -7.06
CA LEU A 74 0.42 -13.05 -6.55
C LEU A 74 -1.05 -13.21 -6.96
N ARG A 75 -1.31 -13.70 -8.19
CA ARG A 75 -2.66 -14.03 -8.68
C ARG A 75 -3.35 -15.14 -7.88
N HIS A 76 -2.61 -15.96 -7.14
CA HIS A 76 -3.10 -17.01 -6.26
C HIS A 76 -2.97 -16.64 -4.77
N ASP A 77 -2.96 -15.34 -4.46
CA ASP A 77 -2.81 -14.81 -3.11
C ASP A 77 -1.54 -15.23 -2.38
N ARG A 78 -0.47 -15.47 -3.13
CA ARG A 78 0.84 -15.83 -2.57
C ARG A 78 1.87 -14.76 -2.88
N VAL A 79 2.61 -14.37 -1.86
CA VAL A 79 3.77 -13.49 -1.99
C VAL A 79 5.01 -14.36 -2.14
N ARG A 80 5.58 -14.37 -3.35
CA ARG A 80 6.86 -15.04 -3.65
C ARG A 80 7.85 -14.02 -4.18
N LEU A 81 8.91 -13.76 -3.42
CA LEU A 81 10.00 -12.91 -3.87
C LEU A 81 10.79 -13.59 -5.00
N VAL A 82 11.18 -12.80 -5.97
CA VAL A 82 12.02 -13.20 -7.10
C VAL A 82 13.09 -12.15 -7.34
N GLU A 83 14.10 -12.47 -8.15
CA GLU A 83 15.12 -11.49 -8.51
C GLU A 83 14.58 -10.48 -9.54
N ARG A 84 15.17 -9.28 -9.54
CA ARG A 84 14.91 -8.27 -10.57
C ARG A 84 15.17 -8.86 -11.95
N GLY A 85 14.17 -8.75 -12.84
CA GLY A 85 14.29 -9.23 -14.22
C GLY A 85 13.91 -10.70 -14.40
N SER A 86 13.53 -11.41 -13.33
CA SER A 86 12.96 -12.75 -13.44
C SER A 86 11.71 -12.74 -14.34
N PRO A 87 11.42 -13.83 -15.07
CA PRO A 87 10.16 -13.95 -15.81
C PRO A 87 8.97 -13.67 -14.89
N HIS A 88 8.05 -12.81 -15.33
CA HIS A 88 6.87 -12.39 -14.55
C HIS A 88 7.18 -11.63 -13.25
N SER A 89 8.39 -11.08 -13.07
CA SER A 89 8.69 -10.22 -11.94
C SER A 89 7.87 -8.94 -11.99
N LEU A 90 7.15 -8.65 -10.92
CA LEU A 90 6.42 -7.42 -10.70
C LEU A 90 7.12 -6.58 -9.62
N PRO A 91 7.62 -5.38 -9.93
CA PRO A 91 8.18 -4.50 -8.91
C PRO A 91 7.07 -3.92 -8.04
N LEU A 92 7.21 -4.02 -6.72
CA LEU A 92 6.37 -3.40 -5.71
C LEU A 92 7.24 -2.53 -4.79
N MET A 93 6.93 -1.25 -4.72
CA MET A 93 7.57 -0.33 -3.78
C MET A 93 6.83 -0.37 -2.45
N GLU A 94 7.58 -0.30 -1.34
CA GLU A 94 6.96 -0.13 -0.03
C GLU A 94 6.09 1.13 0.01
N SER A 95 4.96 1.05 0.71
CA SER A 95 4.07 2.19 0.93
C SER A 95 4.54 3.08 2.08
N GLY A 96 5.45 2.57 2.92
CA GLY A 96 6.12 3.31 3.99
C GLY A 96 6.34 2.47 5.25
N LYS A 97 7.01 3.08 6.23
CA LYS A 97 7.15 2.54 7.59
C LYS A 97 5.84 2.70 8.34
N ILE A 98 5.40 1.65 9.03
CA ILE A 98 4.19 1.69 9.87
C ILE A 98 4.35 2.78 10.93
N LEU A 99 3.30 3.60 11.10
CA LEU A 99 3.33 4.71 12.05
C LEU A 99 3.27 4.21 13.51
N PRO A 100 3.87 4.94 14.48
CA PRO A 100 3.77 4.60 15.89
C PRO A 100 2.31 4.47 16.35
N GLY A 101 2.00 3.44 17.14
CA GLY A 101 0.65 3.18 17.63
C GLY A 101 -0.30 2.56 16.60
N VAL A 102 0.15 2.32 15.37
CA VAL A 102 -0.58 1.55 14.36
C VAL A 102 -0.13 0.09 14.43
N ARG A 103 -1.09 -0.82 14.64
CA ARG A 103 -0.87 -2.26 14.49
C ARG A 103 -1.53 -2.73 13.20
N ILE A 104 -0.86 -3.62 12.48
CA ILE A 104 -1.35 -4.20 11.23
C ILE A 104 -1.37 -5.71 11.35
N ILE A 105 -2.39 -6.35 10.81
CA ILE A 105 -2.40 -7.78 10.53
C ILE A 105 -2.89 -8.03 9.10
N ILE A 106 -2.32 -9.04 8.45
CA ILE A 106 -2.78 -9.50 7.15
C ILE A 106 -3.76 -10.64 7.40
N ALA A 107 -5.00 -10.50 6.96
CA ALA A 107 -6.07 -11.45 7.22
C ALA A 107 -6.74 -11.91 5.92
N ASN A 108 -7.24 -13.14 5.91
CA ASN A 108 -8.11 -13.58 4.83
C ASN A 108 -9.48 -12.90 4.98
N PRO A 109 -9.97 -12.17 3.94
CA PRO A 109 -11.19 -11.40 4.04
C PRO A 109 -12.46 -12.24 4.22
N GLU A 110 -12.44 -13.52 3.83
CA GLU A 110 -13.56 -14.45 3.91
C GLU A 110 -13.55 -15.22 5.23
N THR A 111 -12.44 -15.89 5.56
CA THR A 111 -12.34 -16.73 6.77
C THR A 111 -12.08 -15.91 8.03
N LYS A 112 -11.74 -14.62 7.89
CA LYS A 112 -11.34 -13.71 8.98
C LYS A 112 -10.15 -14.25 9.79
N GLY A 113 -9.36 -15.16 9.21
CA GLY A 113 -8.20 -15.76 9.84
C GLY A 113 -6.92 -14.99 9.53
N PRO A 114 -5.97 -14.87 10.48
CA PRO A 114 -4.66 -14.29 10.21
C PRO A 114 -3.88 -15.13 9.19
N LEU A 115 -3.10 -14.45 8.36
CA LEU A 115 -2.27 -15.05 7.31
C LEU A 115 -0.78 -14.90 7.65
N GLY A 116 0.01 -15.91 7.30
CA GLY A 116 1.47 -15.87 7.44
C GLY A 116 2.17 -15.14 6.30
N ASP A 117 3.44 -14.77 6.51
CA ASP A 117 4.27 -13.86 5.69
C ASP A 117 4.31 -14.12 4.17
N SER A 118 4.00 -15.33 3.71
CA SER A 118 4.01 -15.70 2.28
C SER A 118 2.65 -15.57 1.58
N HIS A 119 1.67 -14.95 2.22
CA HIS A 119 0.32 -14.76 1.69
C HIS A 119 0.02 -13.29 1.43
N LEU A 120 -0.74 -13.06 0.37
CA LEU A 120 -1.44 -11.81 0.15
C LEU A 120 -2.77 -11.89 0.90
N GLY A 121 -3.14 -10.82 1.57
CA GLY A 121 -4.42 -10.76 2.27
C GLY A 121 -4.88 -9.33 2.49
N GLU A 122 -6.06 -9.20 3.09
CA GLU A 122 -6.59 -7.91 3.45
C GLU A 122 -5.78 -7.29 4.59
N ILE A 123 -5.43 -6.03 4.45
CA ILE A 123 -4.73 -5.25 5.46
C ILE A 123 -5.77 -4.83 6.51
N TRP A 124 -5.61 -5.33 7.73
CA TRP A 124 -6.45 -4.96 8.87
C TRP A 124 -5.63 -4.09 9.83
N VAL A 125 -6.24 -3.04 10.36
CA VAL A 125 -5.54 -2.01 11.13
C VAL A 125 -6.21 -1.80 12.48
N HIS A 126 -5.40 -1.79 13.53
CA HIS A 126 -5.81 -1.37 14.86
C HIS A 126 -5.01 -0.15 15.29
N SER A 127 -5.69 0.98 15.46
CA SER A 127 -5.09 2.25 15.85
C SER A 127 -6.14 3.16 16.50
N ALA A 128 -5.68 4.07 17.38
CA ALA A 128 -6.50 5.17 17.88
C ALA A 128 -6.91 6.18 16.79
N HIS A 129 -6.29 6.11 15.60
CA HIS A 129 -6.58 6.96 14.45
C HIS A 129 -7.61 6.37 13.48
N ASN A 130 -8.14 5.17 13.78
CA ASN A 130 -9.20 4.59 12.97
C ASN A 130 -10.47 5.45 13.04
N GLY A 131 -11.18 5.56 11.93
CA GLY A 131 -12.54 6.11 11.92
C GLY A 131 -13.48 5.27 12.80
N SER A 132 -14.60 5.86 13.21
CA SER A 132 -15.60 5.20 14.05
C SER A 132 -16.79 4.64 13.27
N GLY A 133 -16.89 4.90 11.96
CA GLY A 133 -18.01 4.51 11.13
C GLY A 133 -18.11 5.35 9.85
N TYR A 134 -19.01 4.95 8.96
CA TYR A 134 -19.43 5.78 7.84
C TYR A 134 -20.65 6.61 8.26
N TYR A 135 -20.66 7.89 7.92
CA TYR A 135 -21.89 8.68 8.08
C TYR A 135 -22.91 8.24 7.01
N SER A 136 -24.12 7.88 7.44
CA SER A 136 -25.23 7.55 6.55
C SER A 136 -26.47 8.34 6.96
N GLY A 137 -27.05 9.05 5.99
CA GLY A 137 -28.27 9.83 6.18
C GLY A 137 -29.55 9.00 6.19
N TYR A 138 -29.47 7.70 5.85
CA TYR A 138 -30.60 6.77 5.79
C TYR A 138 -30.23 5.58 6.69
N GLY A 139 -31.03 5.28 7.72
CA GLY A 139 -30.71 4.38 8.85
C GLY A 139 -30.36 2.91 8.57
N GLU A 140 -29.67 2.57 7.49
CA GLU A 140 -28.99 1.30 7.26
C GLU A 140 -27.68 1.24 8.08
N GLU A 141 -27.80 1.07 9.40
CA GLU A 141 -26.64 0.81 10.28
C GLU A 141 -26.02 -0.58 10.04
N VAL A 142 -26.73 -1.51 9.40
CA VAL A 142 -26.41 -2.94 9.42
C VAL A 142 -25.29 -3.34 8.46
N LEU A 143 -25.10 -2.65 7.32
CA LEU A 143 -23.99 -2.91 6.40
C LEU A 143 -22.66 -2.26 6.84
N GLN A 144 -22.69 -1.44 7.89
CA GLN A 144 -21.59 -0.53 8.26
C GLN A 144 -20.70 -1.05 9.39
N SER A 145 -21.13 -2.10 10.11
CA SER A 145 -20.46 -2.54 11.35
C SER A 145 -19.17 -3.33 11.13
N ASP A 146 -19.07 -4.10 10.03
CA ASP A 146 -17.95 -5.02 9.81
C ASP A 146 -16.62 -4.31 9.50
N HIS A 147 -16.65 -3.11 8.90
CA HIS A 147 -15.42 -2.42 8.51
C HIS A 147 -14.61 -1.86 9.69
N PHE A 148 -15.26 -1.56 10.82
CA PHE A 148 -14.60 -0.90 11.96
C PHE A 148 -14.52 -1.77 13.21
N ASN A 149 -15.34 -2.83 13.28
CA ASN A 149 -15.48 -3.67 14.47
C ASN A 149 -15.16 -5.14 14.23
N SER A 150 -14.27 -5.44 13.27
CA SER A 150 -13.91 -6.81 12.92
C SER A 150 -13.00 -7.46 13.96
N ARG A 151 -13.10 -8.80 14.05
CA ARG A 151 -12.28 -9.64 14.92
C ARG A 151 -11.79 -10.84 14.14
N LEU A 152 -10.60 -11.33 14.49
CA LEU A 152 -10.07 -12.55 13.88
C LEU A 152 -10.91 -13.75 14.32
N SER A 153 -11.02 -14.75 13.44
CA SER A 153 -11.71 -16.02 13.76
C SER A 153 -10.89 -16.94 14.67
N PHE A 154 -9.56 -16.79 14.69
CA PHE A 154 -8.63 -17.47 15.60
C PHE A 154 -7.38 -16.62 15.84
N GLY A 155 -6.53 -17.00 16.81
CA GLY A 155 -5.39 -16.18 17.25
C GLY A 155 -5.84 -15.11 18.25
N ASP A 156 -5.52 -13.84 17.99
CA ASP A 156 -6.01 -12.70 18.81
C ASP A 156 -7.44 -12.31 18.41
N THR A 157 -8.41 -12.97 19.02
CA THR A 157 -9.84 -12.72 18.81
C THR A 157 -10.38 -11.53 19.62
N GLN A 158 -9.57 -10.94 20.50
CA GLN A 158 -9.96 -9.88 21.44
C GLN A 158 -9.64 -8.48 20.90
N THR A 159 -8.63 -8.33 20.05
CA THR A 159 -8.38 -7.05 19.37
C THR A 159 -9.47 -6.78 18.33
N VAL A 160 -10.00 -5.55 18.35
CA VAL A 160 -10.89 -5.02 17.31
C VAL A 160 -10.06 -4.40 16.19
N TRP A 161 -10.36 -4.75 14.96
CA TRP A 161 -9.65 -4.32 13.77
C TRP A 161 -10.57 -3.58 12.81
N ALA A 162 -10.03 -2.54 12.17
CA ALA A 162 -10.64 -1.94 11.00
C ALA A 162 -10.15 -2.63 9.72
N ARG A 163 -11.09 -2.99 8.86
CA ARG A 163 -10.87 -3.63 7.56
C ARG A 163 -10.67 -2.56 6.49
N THR A 164 -9.47 -2.48 5.93
CA THR A 164 -9.14 -1.43 4.96
C THR A 164 -9.80 -1.63 3.60
N GLY A 165 -10.17 -2.86 3.24
CA GLY A 165 -10.58 -3.19 1.87
C GLY A 165 -9.42 -3.25 0.87
N TYR A 166 -8.16 -3.17 1.33
CA TYR A 166 -6.97 -3.24 0.47
C TYR A 166 -6.18 -4.52 0.73
N LEU A 167 -5.70 -5.12 -0.36
CA LEU A 167 -4.81 -6.28 -0.32
C LEU A 167 -3.35 -5.84 -0.22
N GLY A 168 -2.58 -6.52 0.62
CA GLY A 168 -1.16 -6.28 0.78
C GLY A 168 -0.48 -7.32 1.65
N PHE A 169 0.78 -7.05 1.95
CA PHE A 169 1.59 -7.87 2.85
C PHE A 169 2.59 -7.01 3.63
N LEU A 170 3.08 -7.56 4.74
CA LEU A 170 4.14 -6.97 5.54
C LEU A 170 5.46 -7.63 5.23
N ARG A 171 6.54 -6.84 5.23
CA ARG A 171 7.89 -7.37 5.10
C ARG A 171 8.87 -6.51 5.86
N ARG A 172 9.77 -7.15 6.60
CA ARG A 172 10.91 -6.46 7.20
C ARG A 172 11.89 -6.01 6.13
N THR A 173 12.19 -4.72 6.12
CA THR A 173 13.13 -4.11 5.17
C THR A 173 14.57 -4.52 5.49
N GLU A 174 15.41 -4.56 4.46
CA GLU A 174 16.85 -4.80 4.63
C GLU A 174 17.59 -3.52 5.03
N LEU A 175 17.06 -2.37 4.60
CA LEU A 175 17.60 -1.04 4.87
C LEU A 175 17.29 -0.60 6.30
N THR A 176 18.27 0.00 6.96
CA THR A 176 18.14 0.52 8.32
C THR A 176 17.72 1.98 8.30
N ASP A 177 16.90 2.38 9.26
CA ASP A 177 16.59 3.79 9.49
C ASP A 177 17.78 4.53 10.13
N ALA A 178 17.60 5.83 10.42
CA ALA A 178 18.65 6.67 10.98
C ALA A 178 19.21 6.19 12.33
N ASN A 179 18.49 5.32 13.03
CA ASN A 179 18.92 4.73 14.30
C ASN A 179 19.62 3.38 14.11
N GLY A 180 19.79 2.91 12.87
CA GLY A 180 20.38 1.60 12.57
C GLY A 180 19.40 0.44 12.64
N GLU A 181 18.10 0.71 12.79
CA GLU A 181 17.08 -0.33 12.98
C GLU A 181 16.35 -0.66 11.66
N ARG A 182 16.13 -1.96 11.43
CA ARG A 182 15.24 -2.43 10.36
C ARG A 182 13.79 -2.30 10.80
N HIS A 183 12.91 -1.92 9.87
CA HIS A 183 11.49 -1.75 10.15
C HIS A 183 10.63 -2.68 9.31
N ASP A 184 9.42 -2.93 9.78
CA ASP A 184 8.40 -3.58 8.98
C ASP A 184 7.75 -2.54 8.05
N ALA A 185 7.72 -2.85 6.77
CA ALA A 185 7.13 -2.04 5.73
C ALA A 185 5.87 -2.71 5.18
N LEU A 186 4.88 -1.88 4.86
CA LEU A 186 3.66 -2.29 4.22
C LEU A 186 3.82 -2.24 2.70
N PHE A 187 3.39 -3.29 2.01
CA PHE A 187 3.33 -3.36 0.55
C PHE A 187 1.88 -3.51 0.12
N VAL A 188 1.28 -2.41 -0.36
CA VAL A 188 -0.09 -2.40 -0.88
C VAL A 188 -0.08 -2.88 -2.34
N VAL A 189 -0.97 -3.82 -2.64
CA VAL A 189 -1.10 -4.41 -3.98
C VAL A 189 -2.26 -3.81 -4.75
N GLY A 190 -3.40 -3.56 -4.10
CA GLY A 190 -4.58 -2.92 -4.69
C GLY A 190 -5.85 -3.12 -3.86
N ALA A 191 -6.94 -2.45 -4.24
CA ALA A 191 -8.24 -2.63 -3.60
C ALA A 191 -8.79 -4.04 -3.85
N LEU A 192 -9.43 -4.62 -2.83
CA LEU A 192 -10.07 -5.93 -2.89
C LEU A 192 -11.30 -5.87 -3.81
N GLU A 193 -12.11 -4.83 -3.70
CA GLU A 193 -13.37 -4.67 -4.46
C GLU A 193 -13.16 -4.38 -5.95
N GLU A 194 -12.01 -3.81 -6.31
CA GLU A 194 -11.68 -3.53 -7.72
C GLU A 194 -10.94 -4.70 -8.39
N ALA A 195 -10.43 -5.64 -7.61
CA ALA A 195 -9.68 -6.77 -8.15
C ALA A 195 -10.62 -7.73 -8.88
N MET A 196 -10.31 -8.03 -10.15
CA MET A 196 -11.09 -8.94 -10.96
C MET A 196 -10.65 -10.38 -10.70
N GLU A 197 -11.61 -11.30 -10.56
CA GLU A 197 -11.31 -12.72 -10.50
C GLU A 197 -11.70 -13.42 -11.81
N LEU A 198 -10.75 -14.17 -12.38
CA LEU A 198 -10.99 -14.97 -13.57
C LEU A 198 -10.28 -16.32 -13.43
N ARG A 199 -11.06 -17.42 -13.44
CA ARG A 199 -10.55 -18.80 -13.29
C ARG A 199 -9.74 -19.01 -12.00
N GLY A 200 -10.21 -18.44 -10.88
CA GLY A 200 -9.52 -18.55 -9.58
C GLY A 200 -8.20 -17.81 -9.49
N MET A 201 -7.97 -16.85 -10.40
CA MET A 201 -6.81 -15.95 -10.39
C MET A 201 -7.29 -14.51 -10.21
N ARG A 202 -6.60 -13.77 -9.34
CA ARG A 202 -6.89 -12.36 -9.04
C ARG A 202 -6.06 -11.41 -9.90
N TYR A 203 -6.70 -10.46 -10.55
CA TYR A 203 -6.10 -9.47 -11.42
C TYR A 203 -6.40 -8.06 -10.90
N HIS A 204 -5.35 -7.32 -10.54
CA HIS A 204 -5.50 -5.93 -10.11
C HIS A 204 -5.55 -5.00 -11.32
N PRO A 205 -6.45 -3.98 -11.33
CA PRO A 205 -6.59 -3.05 -12.45
C PRO A 205 -5.26 -2.45 -12.94
N ILE A 206 -4.40 -2.01 -12.01
CA ILE A 206 -3.09 -1.42 -12.33
C ILE A 206 -2.18 -2.35 -13.15
N ASP A 207 -2.26 -3.67 -12.94
CA ASP A 207 -1.46 -4.64 -13.68
C ASP A 207 -2.02 -4.86 -15.10
N ILE A 208 -3.35 -4.81 -15.25
CA ILE A 208 -4.04 -4.85 -16.55
C ILE A 208 -3.72 -3.58 -17.33
N GLU A 209 -3.92 -2.41 -16.74
CA GLU A 209 -3.63 -1.11 -17.33
C GLU A 209 -2.18 -1.01 -17.80
N THR A 210 -1.23 -1.42 -16.94
CA THR A 210 0.20 -1.42 -17.29
C THR A 210 0.48 -2.33 -18.49
N SER A 211 -0.21 -3.47 -18.58
CA SER A 211 -0.08 -4.39 -19.72
C SER A 211 -0.64 -3.76 -21.00
N VAL A 212 -1.80 -3.11 -20.93
CA VAL A 212 -2.44 -2.44 -22.06
C VAL A 212 -1.62 -1.24 -22.55
N ILE A 213 -1.14 -0.38 -21.65
CA ILE A 213 -0.27 0.77 -21.97
C ILE A 213 1.00 0.32 -22.71
N ARG A 214 1.56 -0.84 -22.35
CA ARG A 214 2.75 -1.39 -23.02
C ARG A 214 2.47 -2.07 -24.36
N ALA A 215 1.21 -2.45 -24.62
CA ALA A 215 0.84 -3.16 -25.83
C ALA A 215 0.81 -2.26 -27.06
N HIS A 216 0.48 -0.96 -26.90
CA HIS A 216 0.40 -0.04 -28.03
C HIS A 216 0.70 1.41 -27.66
N LYS A 217 1.51 2.09 -28.49
CA LYS A 217 1.97 3.48 -28.24
C LYS A 217 0.87 4.52 -28.22
N SER A 218 -0.27 4.27 -28.88
CA SER A 218 -1.39 5.21 -28.95
C SER A 218 -2.26 5.25 -27.69
N ILE A 219 -1.98 4.40 -26.70
CA ILE A 219 -2.70 4.36 -25.42
C ILE A 219 -2.02 5.31 -24.40
N MET A 220 -0.84 5.84 -24.73
CA MET A 220 -0.07 6.77 -23.91
C MET A 220 -0.29 8.22 -24.33
#